data_AF-A0A963KNC0-F1
#
_entry.id   AF-A0A963KNC0-F1
#
_cell.length_a   1.000
_cell.length_b   1.000
_cell.length_c   1.000
_cell.angle_alpha   90.00
_cell.angle_beta   90.00
_cell.angle_gamma   90.00
#
_symmetry.space_group_name_H-M   'P 1'
#
loop_
_entity.id
_entity.type
_entity.pdbx_description
1 polymer ?
#
loop_
_entity_poly.entity_id
_entity_poly.type
_entity_poly.pdbx_seq_one_letter_code
_entity_poly.pdbx_strand_id
1 'polypeptide(L)' 'MLHGAALEMMRMAMRVARPNQLASRPGKPGYLPISPATVWRWAKEGRLPQPFKIGPGTTVFDLDEVDAFLAKQAKSA' A
#
# COMPACT_ATOMS: atom_id res chain seq x y z
N MET A 1 -15.68 -22.28 15.78
CA MET A 1 -15.93 -20.96 15.15
C MET A 1 -14.68 -20.25 14.58
N LEU A 2 -13.45 -20.76 14.75
CA LEU A 2 -12.23 -20.13 14.17
C LEU A 2 -11.87 -20.53 12.72
N HIS A 3 -12.57 -21.48 12.09
CA HIS A 3 -12.20 -22.00 10.75
C HIS A 3 -12.65 -21.11 9.58
N GLY A 4 -13.49 -20.09 9.81
CA GLY A 4 -13.98 -19.19 8.75
C GLY A 4 -13.07 -18.00 8.46
N ALA A 5 -12.47 -17.40 9.49
CA ALA A 5 -11.66 -16.19 9.33
C ALA A 5 -10.39 -16.43 8.51
N ALA A 6 -9.72 -17.57 8.70
CA ALA A 6 -8.51 -17.92 7.93
C ALA A 6 -8.79 -18.17 6.45
N LEU A 7 -9.97 -18.69 6.10
CA LEU A 7 -10.39 -18.90 4.71
C LEU A 7 -10.80 -17.58 4.04
N GLU A 8 -11.44 -16.68 4.78
CA GLU A 8 -11.72 -15.31 4.30
C GLU A 8 -10.43 -14.49 4.14
N MET A 9 -9.47 -14.61 5.06
CA MET A 9 -8.13 -14.02 4.90
C MET A 9 -7.41 -14.54 3.65
N MET A 10 -7.63 -15.81 3.29
CA MET A 10 -7.07 -16.43 2.09
C MET A 10 -7.90 -16.17 0.81
N ARG A 11 -9.13 -15.66 0.94
CA ARG A 11 -10.03 -15.29 -0.16
C ARG A 11 -10.05 -13.79 -0.46
N MET A 12 -9.39 -12.95 0.34
CA MET A 12 -9.22 -11.53 -0.01
C MET A 12 -8.34 -11.43 -1.26
N ALA A 13 -8.93 -10.94 -2.35
CA ALA A 13 -8.18 -10.63 -3.55
C ALA A 13 -7.13 -9.57 -3.20
N MET A 14 -5.86 -9.89 -3.47
CA MET A 14 -4.73 -9.01 -3.16
C MET A 14 -4.95 -7.61 -3.74
N ARG A 15 -5.10 -6.61 -2.85
CA ARG A 15 -5.35 -5.22 -3.20
C ARG A 15 -4.02 -4.54 -3.50
N VAL A 16 -3.74 -4.27 -4.78
CA VAL A 16 -2.48 -3.64 -5.18
C VAL A 16 -2.68 -2.28 -5.85
N ALA A 17 -1.78 -1.35 -5.61
CA ALA A 17 -1.73 -0.06 -6.27
C ALA A 17 -0.38 0.20 -6.92
N ARG A 18 -0.38 0.69 -8.16
CA ARG A 18 0.83 1.26 -8.76
C ARG A 18 1.23 2.56 -8.05
N PRO A 19 2.50 2.97 -8.11
CA PRO A 19 2.96 4.22 -7.50
C PRO A 19 2.14 5.46 -7.89
N ASN A 20 1.58 5.50 -9.11
CA ASN A 20 0.74 6.60 -9.59
C ASN A 20 -0.73 6.54 -9.11
N GLN A 21 -1.18 5.41 -8.56
CA GLN A 21 -2.47 5.24 -7.90
C GLN A 21 -2.32 5.44 -6.39
N LEU A 22 -1.16 5.09 -5.83
CA LEU A 22 -0.83 5.32 -4.43
C LEU A 22 -0.61 6.81 -4.13
N ALA A 23 0.11 7.53 -4.99
CA ALA A 23 0.38 8.95 -4.81
C ALA A 23 -0.70 9.85 -5.42
N SER A 24 -0.97 10.98 -4.77
CA SER A 24 -1.79 12.06 -5.31
C SER A 24 -1.01 12.97 -6.26
N ARG A 25 -1.71 13.50 -7.27
CA ARG A 25 -1.17 14.47 -8.24
C ARG A 25 -2.21 15.56 -8.51
N PRO A 26 -1.81 16.74 -9.04
CA PRO A 26 -2.77 17.75 -9.45
C PRO A 26 -3.85 17.17 -10.37
N GLY A 27 -5.12 17.37 -10.03
CA GLY A 27 -6.27 16.87 -10.80
C GLY A 27 -6.51 15.35 -10.74
N LYS A 28 -5.71 14.59 -9.98
CA LYS A 28 -5.91 13.14 -9.82
C LYS A 28 -5.57 12.70 -8.39
N PRO A 29 -6.57 12.56 -7.50
CA PRO A 29 -6.33 12.04 -6.16
C PRO A 29 -5.81 10.60 -6.23
N GLY A 30 -4.83 10.31 -5.39
CA GLY A 30 -4.33 8.97 -5.16
C GLY A 30 -4.76 8.47 -3.78
N TYR A 31 -4.34 7.25 -3.44
CA TYR A 31 -4.65 6.63 -2.16
C TYR A 31 -4.11 7.44 -0.96
N LEU A 32 -2.92 8.01 -1.12
CA LEU A 32 -2.25 8.83 -0.12
C LEU A 32 -2.19 10.29 -0.60
N PRO A 33 -2.37 11.27 0.29
CA PRO A 33 -2.28 12.69 -0.03
C PRO A 33 -0.80 13.16 -0.09
N ILE A 34 0.06 12.41 -0.78
CA ILE A 34 1.49 12.70 -0.92
C ILE A 34 1.94 12.60 -2.39
N SER A 35 3.06 13.25 -2.71
CA SER A 35 3.62 13.24 -4.06
C SER A 35 4.23 11.87 -4.43
N PRO A 36 4.35 11.55 -5.73
CA PRO A 36 5.03 10.33 -6.18
C PRO A 36 6.49 10.24 -5.71
N ALA A 37 7.21 11.37 -5.63
CA ALA A 37 8.58 11.39 -5.13
C ALA A 37 8.64 11.02 -3.64
N THR A 38 7.66 11.47 -2.86
CA THR A 38 7.53 11.12 -1.44
C THR A 38 7.31 9.63 -1.24
N VAL A 39 6.45 9.00 -2.06
CA VAL A 39 6.24 7.53 -2.02
C VAL A 39 7.55 6.78 -2.19
N TRP A 40 8.32 7.08 -3.24
CA TRP A 40 9.59 6.39 -3.49
C TRP A 40 10.64 6.64 -2.42
N ARG A 41 10.75 7.88 -1.95
CA ARG A 41 11.65 8.24 -0.86
C ARG A 41 11.30 7.46 0.41
N TRP A 42 10.03 7.41 0.78
CA TRP A 42 9.58 6.71 2.00
C TRP A 42 9.68 5.20 1.88
N ALA A 43 9.43 4.62 0.71
CA ALA A 43 9.71 3.21 0.45
C ALA A 43 11.21 2.90 0.69
N LYS A 44 12.11 3.71 0.12
CA LYS A 44 13.57 3.57 0.33
C LYS A 44 13.96 3.75 1.81
N GLU A 45 13.31 4.66 2.52
CA GLU A 45 13.54 4.91 3.96
C GLU A 45 12.90 3.85 4.88
N GLY A 46 12.12 2.90 4.36
CA GLY A 46 11.37 1.93 5.17
C GLY A 46 10.20 2.54 5.96
N ARG A 47 9.73 3.71 5.52
CA ARG A 47 8.60 4.45 6.10
C ARG A 47 7.28 4.20 5.36
N LEU A 48 7.31 3.34 4.36
CA LEU A 48 6.14 2.73 3.72
C LEU A 48 6.48 1.25 3.50
N PRO A 49 5.47 0.38 3.33
CA PRO A 49 5.67 -0.98 2.85
C PRO A 49 6.53 -1.00 1.58
N GLN A 50 7.37 -2.03 1.45
CA GLN A 50 8.24 -2.13 0.30
C GLN A 50 7.44 -2.52 -0.94
N PRO A 51 7.69 -1.88 -2.09
CA PRO A 51 7.02 -2.25 -3.31
C PRO A 51 7.58 -3.57 -3.84
N PHE A 52 6.76 -4.32 -4.57
CA PHE A 52 7.14 -5.56 -5.23
C PHE A 52 6.73 -5.56 -6.70
N LYS A 53 7.30 -6.49 -7.49
CA LYS A 53 6.97 -6.64 -8.91
C LYS A 53 5.93 -7.74 -9.09
N ILE A 54 4.88 -7.46 -9.85
CA ILE A 54 3.91 -8.47 -10.32
C ILE A 54 4.23 -8.97 -11.74
N GLY A 55 5.19 -8.32 -12.41
CA GLY A 55 5.66 -8.70 -13.73
C GLY A 55 6.78 -7.77 -14.22
N PRO A 56 7.29 -7.98 -15.44
CA PRO A 56 8.27 -7.10 -16.05
C PRO A 56 7.78 -5.64 -16.06
N GLY A 57 8.56 -4.74 -15.46
CA GLY A 57 8.24 -3.31 -15.43
C GLY A 57 7.04 -2.89 -14.57
N THR A 58 6.35 -3.81 -13.89
CA THR A 58 5.16 -3.47 -13.09
C THR A 58 5.44 -3.61 -11.62
N THR A 59 5.78 -2.47 -11.00
CA THR A 59 5.97 -2.34 -9.56
C THR A 59 4.68 -1.85 -8.91
N VAL A 60 4.28 -2.49 -7.81
CA VAL A 60 3.07 -2.19 -7.04
C VAL A 60 3.36 -2.18 -5.54
N PHE A 61 2.43 -1.62 -4.77
CA PHE A 61 2.37 -1.69 -3.32
C PHE A 61 1.15 -2.50 -2.92
N ASP A 62 1.28 -3.31 -1.86
CA ASP A 62 0.18 -3.95 -1.18
C ASP A 62 -0.60 -2.90 -0.37
N LEU A 63 -1.89 -2.73 -0.66
CA LEU A 63 -2.71 -1.73 0.02
C LEU A 63 -3.08 -2.15 1.44
N ASP A 64 -3.16 -3.45 1.73
CA ASP A 64 -3.45 -3.94 3.07
C ASP A 64 -2.25 -3.73 4.00
N GLU A 65 -1.02 -3.90 3.48
CA GLU A 65 0.19 -3.50 4.22
C GLU A 65 0.25 -1.98 4.43
N VAL A 66 -0.17 -1.17 3.44
CA VAL A 66 -0.22 0.29 3.58
C VAL A 66 -1.23 0.70 4.64
N ASP A 67 -2.43 0.10 4.64
CA ASP A 67 -3.47 0.35 5.64
C ASP A 67 -2.97 -0.03 7.05
N ALA A 68 -2.34 -1.20 7.19
CA ALA A 68 -1.75 -1.65 8.46
C ALA A 68 -0.65 -0.70 8.96
N PHE A 69 0.19 -0.21 8.06
CA PHE A 69 1.21 0.80 8.37
C PHE A 69 0.57 2.10 8.87
N LEU A 70 -0.43 2.63 8.16
CA LEU A 70 -1.12 3.87 8.55
C LEU A 70 -1.79 3.74 9.92
N ALA A 71 -2.45 2.60 10.18
CA ALA A 71 -3.07 2.32 11.47
C ALA A 71 -2.04 2.32 12.62
N LYS A 72 -0.85 1.75 12.39
CA LYS A 72 0.25 1.77 13.36
C LYS A 72 0.75 3.18 13.64
N GLN A 73 0.90 4.00 12.61
CA GLN A 73 1.33 5.40 12.76
C GLN A 73 0.28 6.24 13.49
N ALA A 74 -1.00 6.08 13.17
CA ALA A 74 -2.10 6.79 13.84
C ALA A 74 -2.18 6.47 15.34
N LYS A 75 -1.83 5.23 15.74
CA LYS A 75 -1.79 4.81 17.15
C LYS A 75 -0.55 5.32 17.90
N SER A 76 0.47 5.77 17.18
CA SER A 76 1.74 6.23 17.75
C SER A 76 1.81 7.75 17.96
N ALA A 77 0.71 8.46 17.65
CA ALA A 77 0.52 9.89 17.83
C ALA A 77 -0.49 10.14 18.97
#